data_AF-A0A6G3MHT7-F1
#
_entry.id   AF-A0A6G3MHT7-F1
#
_cell.length_a   1.000
_cell.length_b   1.000
_cell.length_c   1.000
_cell.angle_alpha   90.00
_cell.angle_beta   90.00
_cell.angle_gamma   90.00
#
_symmetry.space_group_name_H-M   'P 1'
#
loop_
_entity.id
_entity.type
_entity.pdbx_description
1 polymer ?
#
loop_
_entity_poly.entity_id
_entity_poly.type
_entity_poly.pdbx_seq_one_letter_code
_entity_poly.pdbx_strand_id
1 'polypeptide(L)'
;MNHTSSVDLIAATLILEKLNCSKFVRYLSKTFNLLLPIAGYGFMLMGFAPLSRNNTEQDINRIKKSVIKSINSDEKILYILFPEGTRFNLQNDEVIKKKDKFLMDKFGKSTIYVLAPRISGFYTLIQSMNKHLDEVLDITVCYSGKDSVHGDFSATSLFDFLWNENLEIHVHVKRWNMSQLQNLNSDCSYL
;
A
#
# COMPACT_ATOMS: atom_id res chain seq x y z
N MET A 1 3.31 0.98 -1.69
CA MET A 1 3.15 2.45 -1.75
C MET A 1 2.76 2.97 -0.37
N ASN A 2 3.27 4.12 0.07
CA ASN A 2 2.82 4.78 1.31
C ASN A 2 1.34 5.18 1.22
N HIS A 3 0.66 5.34 2.37
CA HIS A 3 -0.78 5.69 2.39
C HIS A 3 -1.04 6.99 3.13
N THR A 4 -1.15 8.08 2.37
CA THR A 4 -1.26 9.44 2.91
C THR A 4 -2.56 10.12 2.52
N SER A 5 -3.25 9.65 1.47
CA SER A 5 -4.42 10.32 0.91
C SER A 5 -5.51 9.32 0.47
N SER A 6 -6.76 9.80 0.35
CA SER A 6 -7.81 9.05 -0.34
C SER A 6 -7.54 8.86 -1.83
N VAL A 7 -6.70 9.72 -2.44
CA VAL A 7 -6.43 9.69 -3.88
C VAL A 7 -5.27 8.76 -4.24
N ASP A 8 -4.62 8.14 -3.25
CA ASP A 8 -3.55 7.16 -3.45
C ASP A 8 -3.93 6.03 -4.41
N LEU A 9 -5.20 5.63 -4.43
CA LEU A 9 -5.71 4.62 -5.35
C LEU A 9 -5.67 5.10 -6.81
N ILE A 10 -6.07 6.36 -7.04
CA ILE A 10 -6.10 6.99 -8.36
C ILE A 10 -4.66 7.29 -8.80
N ALA A 11 -3.86 7.87 -7.91
CA ALA A 11 -2.44 8.13 -8.15
C ALA A 11 -1.68 6.85 -8.50
N ALA A 12 -1.90 5.75 -7.77
CA ALA A 12 -1.32 4.46 -8.10
C ALA A 12 -1.67 4.03 -9.53
N THR A 13 -2.93 4.18 -9.95
CA THR A 13 -3.36 3.82 -11.29
C THR A 13 -2.67 4.66 -12.37
N LEU A 14 -2.56 5.97 -12.16
CA LEU A 14 -1.84 6.89 -13.07
C LEU A 14 -0.34 6.59 -13.14
N ILE A 15 0.29 6.31 -12.00
CA ILE A 15 1.71 5.94 -11.92
C ILE A 15 1.96 4.67 -12.71
N LEU A 16 1.08 3.68 -12.57
CA LEU A 16 1.20 2.42 -13.27
C LEU A 16 1.05 2.55 -14.78
N GLU A 17 0.11 3.38 -15.24
CA GLU A 17 0.00 3.74 -16.65
C GLU A 17 1.29 4.40 -17.16
N LYS A 18 1.86 5.36 -16.41
CA LYS A 18 3.11 6.03 -16.77
C LYS A 18 4.32 5.09 -16.78
N LEU A 19 4.34 4.09 -15.89
CA LEU A 19 5.40 3.08 -15.83
C LEU A 19 5.23 1.99 -16.90
N ASN A 20 4.19 2.06 -17.74
CA ASN A 20 3.77 0.99 -18.65
C ASN A 20 3.56 -0.35 -17.92
N CYS A 21 3.20 -0.27 -16.64
CA CYS A 21 2.95 -1.41 -15.76
C CYS A 21 1.44 -1.62 -15.63
N SER A 22 0.89 -2.55 -16.41
CA SER A 22 -0.40 -3.26 -16.18
C SER A 22 -1.69 -2.72 -16.83
N LYS A 23 -2.53 -3.71 -17.21
CA LYS A 23 -3.97 -3.64 -17.50
C LYS A 23 -4.83 -4.29 -16.38
N PHE A 24 -4.22 -5.09 -15.48
CA PHE A 24 -4.91 -5.84 -14.42
C PHE A 24 -4.24 -5.64 -13.05
N VAL A 25 -4.89 -4.86 -12.21
CA VAL A 25 -4.39 -4.46 -10.89
C VAL A 25 -5.28 -5.06 -9.79
N ARG A 26 -4.65 -5.66 -8.77
CA ARG A 26 -5.32 -6.17 -7.58
C ARG A 26 -4.83 -5.44 -6.35
N TYR A 27 -5.76 -4.88 -5.57
CA TYR A 27 -5.41 -4.20 -4.34
C TYR A 27 -5.67 -5.09 -3.12
N LEU A 28 -4.73 -5.05 -2.17
CA LEU A 28 -4.96 -5.53 -0.82
C LEU A 28 -5.64 -4.41 -0.01
N SER A 29 -6.96 -4.49 0.08
CA SER A 29 -7.79 -3.43 0.67
C SER A 29 -8.54 -3.90 1.90
N LYS A 30 -8.97 -2.97 2.74
CA LYS A 30 -9.81 -3.27 3.91
C LYS A 30 -11.15 -3.83 3.44
N THR A 31 -11.65 -4.88 4.09
CA THR A 31 -12.98 -5.47 3.78
C THR A 31 -14.11 -4.44 3.76
N PHE A 32 -14.04 -3.41 4.61
CA PHE A 32 -15.04 -2.34 4.65
C PHE A 32 -15.23 -1.63 3.30
N ASN A 33 -14.17 -1.51 2.49
CA ASN A 33 -14.26 -0.87 1.18
C ASN A 33 -15.09 -1.69 0.18
N LEU A 34 -15.29 -2.99 0.43
CA LEU A 34 -16.17 -3.84 -0.38
C LEU A 34 -17.65 -3.74 0.01
N LEU A 35 -17.98 -3.05 1.12
CA LEU A 35 -19.36 -2.91 1.58
C LEU A 35 -20.17 -1.88 0.76
N LEU A 36 -19.48 -1.06 -0.05
CA LEU A 36 -20.14 -0.12 -0.96
C LEU A 36 -20.79 -0.88 -2.13
N PRO A 37 -22.10 -0.73 -2.41
CA PRO A 37 -22.80 -1.62 -3.34
C PRO A 37 -22.19 -1.67 -4.75
N ILE A 38 -21.95 -0.50 -5.36
CA ILE A 38 -21.43 -0.41 -6.74
C ILE A 38 -19.91 -0.57 -6.75
N ALA A 39 -19.20 0.19 -5.89
CA ALA A 39 -17.75 0.18 -5.84
C ALA A 39 -17.19 -1.16 -5.34
N GLY A 40 -17.81 -1.76 -4.33
CA GLY A 40 -17.44 -3.05 -3.78
C GLY A 40 -17.63 -4.19 -4.78
N TYR A 41 -18.72 -4.18 -5.54
CA TYR A 41 -18.92 -5.13 -6.64
C TYR A 41 -17.84 -4.98 -7.73
N GLY A 42 -17.51 -3.73 -8.11
CA GLY A 42 -16.40 -3.46 -9.03
C GLY A 42 -15.06 -4.00 -8.51
N PHE A 43 -14.74 -3.76 -7.23
CA PHE A 43 -13.52 -4.29 -6.61
C PHE A 43 -13.49 -5.83 -6.58
N MET A 44 -14.63 -6.49 -6.39
CA MET A 44 -14.72 -7.95 -6.49
C MET A 44 -14.45 -8.45 -7.91
N LEU A 45 -15.00 -7.79 -8.94
CA LEU A 45 -14.73 -8.12 -10.34
C LEU A 45 -13.26 -7.93 -10.71
N MET A 46 -12.61 -6.89 -10.17
CA MET A 46 -11.17 -6.64 -10.34
C MET A 46 -10.28 -7.63 -9.55
N GLY A 47 -10.87 -8.53 -8.75
CA GLY A 47 -10.13 -9.57 -8.02
C GLY A 47 -9.43 -9.07 -6.76
N PHE A 48 -9.94 -8.01 -6.12
CA PHE A 48 -9.39 -7.52 -4.85
C PHE A 48 -9.48 -8.61 -3.78
N ALA A 49 -8.43 -8.71 -2.95
CA ALA A 49 -8.44 -9.59 -1.79
C ALA A 49 -8.71 -8.75 -0.52
N PRO A 50 -9.93 -8.82 0.05
CA PRO A 50 -10.26 -8.06 1.25
C PRO A 50 -9.53 -8.61 2.47
N LEU A 51 -8.97 -7.70 3.26
CA LEU A 51 -8.34 -7.99 4.55
C LEU A 51 -9.18 -7.43 5.69
N SER A 52 -9.55 -8.31 6.61
CA SER A 52 -10.32 -7.99 7.81
C SER A 52 -9.50 -7.23 8.85
N ARG A 53 -8.19 -7.46 8.88
CA ARG A 53 -7.18 -6.90 9.80
C ARG A 53 -7.34 -7.26 11.28
N ASN A 54 -8.41 -8.00 11.59
CA ASN A 54 -8.69 -8.54 12.91
C ASN A 54 -8.40 -10.04 12.98
N ASN A 55 -8.47 -10.74 11.84
CA ASN A 55 -8.17 -12.16 11.74
C ASN A 55 -7.04 -12.40 10.73
N THR A 56 -5.81 -12.41 11.23
CA THR A 56 -4.59 -12.56 10.44
C THR A 56 -4.58 -13.87 9.64
N GLU A 57 -5.02 -14.98 10.24
CA GLU A 57 -5.00 -16.29 9.59
C GLU A 57 -5.94 -16.35 8.37
N GLN A 58 -7.17 -15.85 8.54
CA GLN A 58 -8.12 -15.75 7.43
C GLN A 58 -7.61 -14.83 6.32
N ASP A 59 -6.99 -13.71 6.69
CA ASP A 59 -6.42 -12.76 5.75
C ASP A 59 -5.26 -13.37 4.96
N ILE A 60 -4.36 -14.12 5.63
CA ILE A 60 -3.29 -14.90 4.98
C ILE A 60 -3.88 -15.89 3.96
N ASN A 61 -4.92 -16.62 4.35
CA ASN A 61 -5.57 -17.59 3.46
C ASN A 61 -6.24 -16.91 2.25
N ARG A 62 -6.85 -15.73 2.42
CA ARG A 62 -7.42 -14.94 1.32
C ARG A 62 -6.34 -14.46 0.35
N ILE A 63 -5.20 -14.00 0.87
CA ILE A 63 -4.05 -13.58 0.06
C ILE A 63 -3.53 -14.77 -0.76
N LYS A 64 -3.26 -15.90 -0.11
CA LYS A 64 -2.78 -17.13 -0.78
C LYS A 64 -3.71 -17.57 -1.90
N LYS A 65 -5.02 -17.62 -1.64
CA LYS A 65 -6.02 -17.97 -2.66
C LYS A 65 -6.03 -16.99 -3.85
N SER A 66 -5.92 -15.69 -3.57
CA SER A 66 -5.84 -14.67 -4.63
C SER A 66 -4.60 -14.87 -5.50
N VAL A 67 -3.44 -15.11 -4.87
CA VAL A 67 -2.17 -15.35 -5.58
C VAL A 67 -2.23 -16.61 -6.43
N ILE A 68 -2.74 -17.73 -5.89
CA ILE A 68 -2.91 -18.97 -6.67
C ILE A 68 -3.79 -18.74 -7.90
N LYS A 69 -4.90 -18.00 -7.75
CA LYS A 69 -5.76 -17.64 -8.88
C LYS A 69 -5.03 -16.80 -9.93
N SER A 70 -4.11 -15.94 -9.51
CA SER A 70 -3.31 -15.10 -10.40
C SER A 70 -2.21 -15.88 -11.12
N ILE A 71 -1.53 -16.79 -10.42
CA ILE A 71 -0.52 -17.68 -11.01
C ILE A 71 -1.15 -18.60 -12.07
N ASN A 72 -2.38 -19.05 -11.83
CA ASN A 72 -3.12 -19.90 -12.76
C ASN A 72 -3.78 -19.11 -13.91
N SER A 73 -3.62 -17.79 -13.99
CA SER A 73 -4.08 -16.99 -15.13
C SER A 73 -2.92 -16.67 -16.06
N ASP A 74 -3.19 -16.57 -17.36
CA ASP A 74 -2.19 -16.16 -18.36
C ASP A 74 -1.88 -14.65 -18.34
N GLU A 75 -2.41 -13.93 -17.34
CA GLU A 75 -2.35 -12.48 -17.23
C GLU A 75 -1.22 -12.02 -16.30
N LYS A 76 -0.55 -10.93 -16.69
CA LYS A 76 0.40 -10.23 -15.82
C LYS A 76 -0.35 -9.39 -14.81
N ILE A 77 -0.50 -9.92 -13.61
CA ILE A 77 -1.25 -9.27 -12.52
C ILE A 77 -0.30 -8.51 -11.61
N LEU A 78 -0.62 -7.25 -11.36
CA LEU A 78 0.09 -6.44 -10.39
C LEU A 78 -0.68 -6.34 -9.07
N TYR A 79 0.03 -6.57 -7.96
CA TYR A 79 -0.52 -6.40 -6.62
C TYR A 79 -0.08 -5.07 -6.01
N ILE A 80 -1.04 -4.25 -5.60
CA ILE A 80 -0.78 -3.02 -4.85
C ILE A 80 -1.18 -3.21 -3.41
N LEU A 81 -0.27 -2.82 -2.52
CA LEU A 81 -0.51 -2.79 -1.09
C LEU A 81 0.02 -1.49 -0.47
N PHE A 82 -0.67 -1.13 0.60
CA PHE A 82 -0.33 -0.03 1.50
C PHE A 82 0.12 -0.64 2.82
N PRO A 83 1.44 -0.74 3.09
CA PRO A 83 1.95 -1.49 4.24
C PRO A 83 1.49 -0.89 5.58
N GLU A 84 1.25 0.42 5.63
CA GLU A 84 0.67 1.11 6.79
C GLU A 84 -0.75 0.61 7.14
N GLY A 85 -1.48 0.15 6.12
CA GLY A 85 -2.87 -0.31 6.21
C GLY A 85 -3.89 0.82 6.43
N THR A 86 -3.54 1.90 7.11
CA THR A 86 -4.42 3.05 7.33
C THR A 86 -3.74 4.31 6.87
N ARG A 87 -4.54 5.29 6.43
CA ARG A 87 -4.02 6.61 6.08
C ARG A 87 -3.32 7.23 7.27
N PHE A 88 -2.17 7.83 7.03
CA PHE A 88 -1.51 8.69 8.00
C PHE A 88 -2.41 9.89 8.32
N ASN A 89 -2.66 10.15 9.60
CA ASN A 89 -3.42 11.30 10.06
C ASN A 89 -2.70 11.91 11.28
N LEU A 90 -2.22 13.15 11.11
CA LEU A 90 -1.50 13.89 12.14
C LEU A 90 -2.38 14.34 13.31
N GLN A 91 -3.70 14.34 13.14
CA GLN A 91 -4.64 14.73 14.20
C GLN A 91 -4.97 13.58 15.17
N ASN A 92 -4.43 12.38 14.94
CA ASN A 92 -4.66 11.23 15.82
C ASN A 92 -3.44 10.93 16.70
N ASP A 93 -3.32 11.68 17.79
CA ASP A 93 -2.21 11.60 18.75
C ASP A 93 -1.97 10.19 19.30
N GLU A 94 -3.02 9.40 19.53
CA GLU A 94 -2.88 8.04 20.06
C GLU A 94 -2.17 7.12 19.07
N VAL A 95 -2.54 7.21 17.79
CA VAL A 95 -1.92 6.42 16.72
C VAL A 95 -0.47 6.85 16.52
N ILE A 96 -0.18 8.15 16.59
CA ILE A 96 1.18 8.69 16.47
C ILE A 96 2.06 8.22 17.63
N LYS A 97 1.61 8.36 18.88
CA LYS A 97 2.34 7.90 20.07
C LYS A 97 2.62 6.40 20.03
N LYS A 98 1.61 5.60 19.62
CA LYS A 98 1.77 4.14 19.49
C LYS A 98 2.79 3.78 18.42
N LYS A 99 2.76 4.48 17.28
CA LYS A 99 3.73 4.33 16.20
C LYS A 99 5.13 4.73 16.67
N ASP A 100 5.28 5.92 17.24
CA ASP A 100 6.56 6.46 17.71
C ASP A 100 7.20 5.52 18.71
N LYS A 101 6.45 5.07 19.71
CA LYS A 101 6.93 4.09 20.68
C LYS A 101 7.41 2.81 20.00
N PHE A 102 6.59 2.22 19.12
CA PHE A 102 6.98 0.99 18.41
C PHE A 102 8.24 1.17 17.57
N LEU A 103 8.35 2.27 16.82
CA LEU A 103 9.49 2.53 15.95
C LEU A 103 10.76 2.86 16.74
N MET A 104 10.64 3.65 17.81
CA MET A 104 11.77 3.93 18.71
C MET A 104 12.26 2.66 19.40
N ASP A 105 11.36 1.85 19.96
CA ASP A 105 11.71 0.59 20.64
C ASP A 105 12.40 -0.40 19.68
N LYS A 106 12.00 -0.43 18.41
CA LYS A 106 12.51 -1.40 17.41
C LYS A 106 13.72 -0.91 16.61
N PHE A 107 13.78 0.38 16.29
CA PHE A 107 14.73 0.94 15.31
C PHE A 107 15.53 2.14 15.84
N GLY A 108 15.27 2.60 17.07
CA GLY A 108 15.92 3.77 17.65
C GLY A 108 15.60 5.10 16.95
N LYS A 109 14.63 5.10 16.02
CA LYS A 109 14.20 6.28 15.28
C LYS A 109 12.72 6.17 14.94
N SER A 110 12.04 7.31 14.85
CA SER A 110 10.65 7.39 14.39
C SER A 110 10.53 8.07 13.02
N THR A 111 9.35 7.93 12.42
CA THR A 111 8.96 8.53 11.14
C THR A 111 8.05 9.75 11.34
N ILE A 112 8.19 10.77 10.50
CA ILE A 112 7.37 11.99 10.61
C ILE A 112 6.08 11.88 9.78
N TYR A 113 6.14 11.29 8.59
CA TYR A 113 5.08 11.39 7.57
C TYR A 113 4.35 10.07 7.24
N VAL A 114 4.72 8.96 7.89
CA VAL A 114 4.17 7.62 7.61
C VAL A 114 4.01 6.82 8.89
N LEU A 115 3.02 5.91 8.92
CA LEU A 115 2.83 4.94 10.00
C LEU A 115 3.86 3.79 9.94
N ALA A 116 3.94 3.02 11.02
CA ALA A 116 4.73 1.80 11.05
C ALA A 116 4.12 0.73 10.12
N PRO A 117 4.91 0.09 9.25
CA PRO A 117 4.41 -0.88 8.29
C PRO A 117 3.95 -2.18 8.98
N ARG A 118 2.84 -2.74 8.50
CA ARG A 118 2.35 -4.08 8.82
C ARG A 118 2.85 -5.06 7.76
N ILE A 119 3.86 -5.85 8.12
CA ILE A 119 4.62 -6.67 7.17
C ILE A 119 3.94 -7.98 6.77
N SER A 120 2.98 -8.49 7.55
CA SER A 120 2.40 -9.83 7.36
C SER A 120 1.78 -10.04 5.98
N GLY A 121 1.02 -9.07 5.49
CA GLY A 121 0.39 -9.15 4.17
C GLY A 121 1.40 -9.11 3.03
N PHE A 122 2.42 -8.24 3.14
CA PHE A 122 3.52 -8.15 2.18
C PHE A 122 4.31 -9.46 2.14
N TYR A 123 4.76 -9.95 3.31
CA TYR A 123 5.52 -11.19 3.41
C TYR A 123 4.74 -12.38 2.84
N THR A 124 3.45 -12.48 3.16
CA THR A 124 2.58 -13.54 2.61
C THR A 124 2.49 -13.47 1.09
N LEU A 125 2.38 -12.29 0.49
CA LEU A 125 2.37 -12.13 -0.97
C LEU A 125 3.68 -12.61 -1.58
N ILE A 126 4.82 -12.12 -1.10
CA ILE A 126 6.15 -12.47 -1.61
C ILE A 126 6.37 -13.98 -1.51
N GLN A 127 6.09 -14.57 -0.35
CA GLN A 127 6.25 -16.01 -0.13
C GLN A 127 5.32 -16.84 -1.02
N SER A 128 4.08 -16.38 -1.25
CA SER A 128 3.11 -17.10 -2.07
C SER A 128 3.40 -17.02 -3.56
N MET A 129 3.92 -15.88 -4.03
CA MET A 129 4.31 -15.71 -5.44
C MET A 129 5.62 -16.43 -5.75
N ASN A 130 6.58 -16.42 -4.81
CA ASN A 130 7.86 -17.11 -4.92
C ASN A 130 8.53 -16.87 -6.29
N LYS A 131 8.74 -17.93 -7.08
CA LYS A 131 9.37 -17.88 -8.42
C LYS A 131 8.53 -17.17 -9.50
N HIS A 132 7.28 -16.84 -9.22
CA HIS A 132 6.37 -16.14 -10.13
C HIS A 132 6.36 -14.62 -9.93
N LEU A 133 7.19 -14.11 -9.01
CA LEU A 133 7.35 -12.67 -8.79
C LEU A 133 8.54 -12.14 -9.58
N ASP A 134 8.28 -11.23 -10.52
CA ASP A 134 9.31 -10.60 -11.34
C ASP A 134 10.12 -9.56 -10.54
N GLU A 135 9.42 -8.58 -9.96
CA GLU A 135 10.01 -7.46 -9.24
C GLU A 135 9.05 -6.86 -8.20
N VAL A 136 9.60 -6.11 -7.24
CA VAL A 136 8.83 -5.29 -6.29
C VAL A 136 9.10 -3.82 -6.56
N LEU A 137 8.03 -3.07 -6.78
CA LEU A 137 8.07 -1.61 -6.88
C LEU A 137 7.80 -0.99 -5.51
N ASP A 138 8.82 -0.37 -4.93
CA ASP A 138 8.69 0.49 -3.77
C ASP A 138 8.44 1.92 -4.23
N ILE A 139 7.20 2.38 -4.03
CA ILE A 139 6.71 3.66 -4.53
C ILE A 139 6.39 4.54 -3.34
N THR A 140 7.00 5.72 -3.30
CA THR A 140 6.65 6.79 -2.36
C THR A 140 6.02 7.93 -3.14
N VAL A 141 4.86 8.39 -2.67
CA VAL A 141 4.10 9.49 -3.28
C VAL A 141 3.95 10.62 -2.27
N CYS A 142 4.07 11.85 -2.79
CA CYS A 142 3.80 13.09 -2.10
C CYS A 142 2.92 13.98 -3.00
N TYR A 143 2.02 14.74 -2.40
CA TYR A 143 1.08 15.62 -3.10
C TYR A 143 1.44 17.07 -2.77
N SER A 144 1.53 17.94 -3.77
CA SER A 144 1.74 19.37 -3.54
C SER A 144 0.42 20.00 -3.07
N GLY A 145 0.37 20.50 -1.85
CA GLY A 145 -0.83 21.15 -1.36
C GLY A 145 -0.84 21.28 0.15
N LYS A 146 -0.99 22.53 0.60
CA LYS A 146 -0.94 23.04 1.98
C LYS A 146 0.38 22.77 2.71
N ASP A 147 1.13 23.85 2.87
CA ASP A 147 2.37 23.94 3.64
C ASP A 147 2.23 23.27 5.01
N SER A 148 3.13 22.32 5.26
CA SER A 148 3.35 21.71 6.58
C SER A 148 3.90 22.70 7.61
N VAL A 149 4.22 23.94 7.18
CA VAL A 149 4.84 24.98 8.01
C VAL A 149 3.81 25.71 8.89
N HIS A 150 2.51 25.67 8.55
CA HIS A 150 1.46 26.40 9.26
C HIS A 150 0.38 25.54 9.93
N GLY A 151 0.68 24.25 10.17
CA GLY A 151 -0.02 23.47 11.20
C GLY A 151 -1.30 22.75 10.80
N ASP A 152 -1.62 22.64 9.50
CA ASP A 152 -2.81 21.88 9.07
C ASP A 152 -2.46 20.93 7.91
N PHE A 153 -1.89 19.77 8.25
CA PHE A 153 -1.66 18.68 7.30
C PHE A 153 -2.99 18.01 6.98
N SER A 154 -3.80 18.63 6.13
CA SER A 154 -5.00 18.00 5.59
C SER A 154 -4.60 17.09 4.43
N ALA A 155 -4.79 15.77 4.59
CA ALA A 155 -4.60 14.83 3.50
C ALA A 155 -5.42 15.25 2.26
N THR A 156 -4.79 15.25 1.08
CA THR A 156 -5.44 15.60 -0.19
C THR A 156 -6.73 14.79 -0.35
N SER A 157 -7.87 15.44 -0.49
CA SER A 157 -9.14 14.77 -0.70
C SER A 157 -9.37 14.49 -2.19
N LEU A 158 -10.38 13.67 -2.50
CA LEU A 158 -10.80 13.46 -3.89
C LEU A 158 -11.31 14.77 -4.54
N PHE A 159 -11.96 15.64 -3.77
CA PHE A 159 -12.41 16.94 -4.26
C PHE A 159 -11.23 17.84 -4.61
N ASP A 160 -10.20 17.89 -3.76
CA ASP A 160 -8.98 18.65 -4.05
C ASP A 160 -8.33 18.14 -5.34
N PHE A 161 -8.27 16.82 -5.54
CA PHE A 161 -7.72 16.25 -6.77
C PHE A 161 -8.52 16.56 -8.03
N LEU A 162 -9.85 16.64 -7.95
CA LEU A 162 -10.70 16.91 -9.11
C LEU A 162 -10.79 18.41 -9.46
N TRP A 163 -10.72 19.29 -8.46
CA TRP A 163 -10.96 20.73 -8.64
C TRP A 163 -9.70 21.60 -8.53
N ASN A 164 -8.56 21.07 -8.07
CA ASN A 164 -7.32 21.83 -8.00
C ASN A 164 -6.43 21.53 -9.22
N GLU A 165 -6.41 22.45 -10.18
CA GLU A 165 -5.58 22.35 -11.38
C GLU A 165 -4.07 22.42 -11.10
N ASN A 166 -3.68 22.90 -9.91
CA ASN A 166 -2.28 23.03 -9.48
C ASN A 166 -1.82 21.89 -8.56
N LEU A 167 -2.58 20.79 -8.49
CA LEU A 167 -2.15 19.62 -7.72
C LEU A 167 -1.06 18.86 -8.47
N GLU A 168 0.18 18.96 -7.98
CA GLU A 168 1.30 18.15 -8.42
C GLU A 168 1.41 16.87 -7.58
N ILE A 169 1.76 15.78 -8.25
CA ILE A 169 2.04 14.49 -7.61
C ILE A 169 3.51 14.16 -7.84
N HIS A 170 4.26 14.16 -6.74
CA HIS A 170 5.68 13.83 -6.73
C HIS A 170 5.84 12.35 -6.40
N VAL A 171 6.49 11.60 -7.28
CA VAL A 171 6.58 10.14 -7.18
C VAL A 171 8.03 9.71 -7.19
N HIS A 172 8.43 8.98 -6.16
CA HIS A 172 9.71 8.31 -6.08
C HIS A 172 9.50 6.79 -6.25
N VAL A 173 10.23 6.17 -7.18
CA VAL A 173 10.10 4.74 -7.48
C VAL A 173 11.46 4.08 -7.32
N LYS A 174 11.49 3.02 -6.50
CA LYS A 174 12.63 2.12 -6.37
C LYS A 174 12.21 0.71 -6.79
N ARG A 175 13.02 0.07 -7.62
CA ARG A 175 12.80 -1.30 -8.10
C ARG A 175 13.67 -2.26 -7.30
N TRP A 176 13.09 -3.39 -6.91
CA TRP A 176 13.77 -4.43 -6.16
C TRP A 176 13.60 -5.77 -6.86
N ASN A 177 14.73 -6.41 -7.15
CA ASN A 177 14.77 -7.73 -7.76
C ASN A 177 14.67 -8.79 -6.66
N MET A 178 14.18 -9.99 -6.99
CA MET A 178 14.05 -11.06 -6.01
C MET A 178 15.36 -11.45 -5.32
N SER A 179 16.49 -11.41 -6.03
CA SER A 179 17.82 -11.65 -5.45
C SER A 179 18.19 -10.61 -4.39
N GLN A 180 17.83 -9.34 -4.60
CA GLN A 180 18.10 -8.25 -3.65
C GLN A 180 17.22 -8.37 -2.40
N LEU A 181 15.97 -8.81 -2.56
CA LEU A 181 15.04 -9.03 -1.45
C LEU A 181 15.44 -10.23 -0.58
N GLN A 182 15.98 -11.29 -1.18
CA GLN A 182 16.46 -12.46 -0.43
C GLN A 182 17.68 -12.13 0.45
N ASN A 183 18.57 -11.26 -0.03
CA ASN A 183 19.71 -10.78 0.75
C ASN A 183 19.29 -9.85 1.91
N LEU A 184 18.16 -9.16 1.77
CA LEU A 184 17.58 -8.41 2.89
C LEU A 184 17.14 -9.33 4.02
N ASN A 185 16.62 -10.54 3.74
CA ASN A 185 16.21 -11.49 4.78
C ASN A 185 17.38 -12.01 5.64
N SER A 186 18.63 -12.02 5.15
CA SER A 186 19.79 -12.44 5.94
C SER A 186 20.27 -11.37 6.93
N ASP A 187 20.08 -10.09 6.60
CA ASP A 187 20.46 -8.95 7.46
C ASP A 187 19.29 -8.40 8.28
N CYS A 188 18.06 -8.64 7.81
CA CYS A 188 16.82 -8.29 8.50
C CYS A 188 16.35 -9.49 9.31
N SER A 189 16.81 -9.59 10.56
CA SER A 189 16.28 -10.47 11.61
C SER A 189 14.84 -10.12 12.05
N TYR A 190 14.02 -9.62 11.12
CA TYR A 190 12.67 -9.08 11.34
C TYR A 190 11.55 -10.00 10.83
N LEU A 191 11.89 -11.22 10.37
CA LEU A 191 10.93 -12.31 10.18
C LEU A 191 10.63 -13.00 11.51
#